data_AF-A0A6B3ELZ2-F1
#
_entry.id   AF-A0A6B3ELZ2-F1
#
_cell.length_a   1.000
_cell.length_b   1.000
_cell.length_c   1.000
_cell.angle_alpha   90.00
_cell.angle_beta   90.00
_cell.angle_gamma   90.00
#
_symmetry.space_group_name_H-M   'P 1'
#
loop_
_entity.id
_entity.type
_entity.pdbx_description
1 polymer ?
#
loop_
_entity_poly.entity_id
_entity_poly.type
_entity_poly.pdbx_seq_one_letter_code
_entity_poly.pdbx_strand_id
1 'polypeptide(L)' 'NPRGWATGPGDPAQDEEFRTRCAAEGLRAYVHAPYLINFGSHTEATVEKSVLSLRHSLRRAREIGALGVVVHTG' A
#
# COMPACT_ATOMS: atom_id res chain seq x y z
N ASN A 1 -9.95 3.63 -6.26
CA ASN A 1 -9.85 3.67 -7.74
C ASN A 1 -8.38 3.46 -8.11
N PRO A 2 -7.99 2.29 -8.63
CA PRO A 2 -6.59 1.99 -8.91
C PRO A 2 -6.03 2.75 -10.14
N ARG A 3 -6.87 3.52 -10.85
CA ARG A 3 -6.49 4.32 -12.03
C ARG A 3 -6.06 5.75 -11.69
N GLY A 4 -6.10 6.12 -10.41
CA GLY A 4 -5.75 7.48 -9.96
C GLY A 4 -4.73 7.45 -8.83
N TRP A 5 -4.04 8.57 -8.65
CA TRP A 5 -3.00 8.76 -7.64
C TRP A 5 -3.52 9.16 -6.25
N ALA A 6 -4.84 9.25 -6.10
CA ALA A 6 -5.45 9.67 -4.85
C ALA A 6 -5.20 8.63 -3.74
N THR A 7 -4.68 9.10 -2.60
CA THR A 7 -4.37 8.29 -1.42
C THR A 7 -5.41 8.54 -0.33
N GLY A 8 -6.25 7.55 -0.04
CA GLY A 8 -7.26 7.66 1.02
C GLY A 8 -6.69 7.41 2.42
N PRO A 9 -7.28 7.99 3.48
CA PRO A 9 -6.73 7.88 4.84
C PRO A 9 -6.81 6.47 5.43
N GLY A 10 -7.71 5.61 4.93
CA GLY A 10 -8.07 4.33 5.55
C GLY A 10 -9.18 4.48 6.61
N ASP A 11 -9.59 3.36 7.21
CA ASP A 11 -10.57 3.31 8.30
C ASP A 11 -9.94 2.55 9.49
N PRO A 12 -9.65 3.24 10.61
CA PRO A 12 -9.02 2.60 11.77
C PRO A 12 -9.80 1.42 12.35
N ALA A 13 -11.14 1.43 12.27
CA ALA A 13 -11.96 0.34 12.79
C ALA A 13 -11.81 -0.92 11.93
N GLN A 14 -11.78 -0.75 10.60
CA GLN A 14 -11.53 -1.86 9.66
C GLN A 14 -10.10 -2.39 9.78
N ASP A 15 -9.12 -1.52 10.00
CA ASP A 15 -7.73 -1.92 10.22
C ASP A 15 -7.61 -2.83 11.46
N GLU A 16 -8.27 -2.45 12.56
CA GLU A 16 -8.27 -3.25 13.79
C GLU A 16 -9.00 -4.59 13.63
N GLU A 17 -10.15 -4.60 12.96
CA GLU A 17 -10.88 -5.83 12.68
C GLU A 17 -10.02 -6.79 11.84
N PHE A 18 -9.37 -6.28 10.79
CA PHE A 18 -8.50 -7.07 9.94
C PHE A 18 -7.32 -7.68 10.71
N ARG A 19 -6.63 -6.86 11.52
CA ARG A 19 -5.51 -7.33 12.36
C ARG A 19 -5.95 -8.43 13.32
N THR A 20 -7.09 -8.23 13.98
CA THR A 20 -7.63 -9.17 14.98
C THR A 20 -7.97 -10.52 14.34
N ARG A 21 -8.64 -10.51 13.18
CA ARG A 21 -8.96 -11.73 12.44
C ARG A 21 -7.71 -12.45 11.94
N CYS A 22 -6.75 -11.73 11.37
CA CYS A 22 -5.48 -12.34 10.93
C CYS A 22 -4.75 -13.02 12.09
N ALA A 23 -4.71 -12.39 13.27
CA ALA A 23 -4.10 -12.98 14.45
C ALA A 23 -4.83 -14.24 14.94
N ALA A 24 -6.17 -14.21 14.97
CA ALA A 24 -6.99 -15.35 15.37
C ALA A 24 -6.83 -16.56 14.43
N GLU A 25 -6.64 -16.31 13.14
CA GLU A 25 -6.49 -17.34 12.11
C GLU A 25 -5.03 -17.72 11.81
N GLY A 26 -4.06 -17.05 12.43
CA GLY A 26 -2.62 -17.26 12.17
C GLY A 26 -2.17 -16.83 10.76
N LEU A 27 -2.90 -15.90 10.13
CA LEU A 27 -2.62 -15.43 8.78
C LEU A 27 -1.55 -14.33 8.75
N ARG A 28 -0.69 -14.40 7.73
CA ARG A 28 0.32 -13.37 7.44
C ARG A 28 -0.09 -12.58 6.22
N ALA A 29 -0.33 -11.28 6.39
CA ALA A 29 -0.79 -10.41 5.32
C ALA A 29 0.35 -9.58 4.72
N TYR A 30 0.27 -9.34 3.40
CA TYR A 30 1.10 -8.42 2.64
C TYR A 30 0.21 -7.53 1.78
N VAL A 31 0.61 -6.28 1.58
CA VAL A 31 -0.10 -5.34 0.70
C VAL A 31 0.57 -5.30 -0.66
N HIS A 32 -0.21 -5.39 -1.73
CA HIS A 32 0.31 -5.15 -3.08
C HIS A 32 0.21 -3.66 -3.41
N ALA A 33 1.31 -3.07 -3.87
CA ALA A 33 1.32 -1.67 -4.28
C ALA A 33 0.48 -1.44 -5.55
N PRO A 34 -0.07 -0.23 -5.78
CA PRO A 34 -0.80 0.08 -7.00
C PRO A 34 0.08 -0.10 -8.25
N TYR A 35 -0.50 -0.64 -9.33
CA TYR A 35 0.22 -0.87 -10.60
C TYR A 35 0.68 0.42 -11.29
N LEU A 36 0.19 1.59 -10.86
CA LEU A 36 0.62 2.88 -11.40
C LEU A 36 2.06 3.22 -11.01
N ILE A 37 2.58 2.65 -9.92
CA ILE A 37 3.95 2.87 -9.46
C ILE A 37 4.92 2.34 -10.53
N ASN A 38 5.80 3.21 -10.99
CA ASN A 38 6.89 2.89 -11.91
C ASN A 38 8.10 3.79 -11.61
N PHE A 39 9.10 3.26 -10.92
CA PHE A 39 10.34 3.98 -10.62
C PHE A 39 11.30 4.06 -11.81
N GLY A 40 11.12 3.19 -12.81
CA GLY A 40 11.87 3.21 -14.07
C GLY A 40 11.28 4.17 -15.12
N SER A 41 10.26 4.96 -14.78
CA SER A 41 9.62 5.87 -15.73
C SER A 41 10.59 6.98 -16.19
N HIS A 42 10.58 7.25 -17.50
CA HIS A 42 11.30 8.40 -18.08
C HIS A 42 10.64 9.75 -17.82
N THR A 43 9.50 9.76 -17.13
CA THR A 43 8.78 11.00 -16.77
C THR A 43 8.95 11.26 -15.28
N GLU A 44 9.60 12.38 -14.94
CA GLU A 44 9.84 12.80 -13.55
C GLU A 44 8.56 12.82 -12.71
N ALA A 45 7.47 13.37 -13.26
CA ALA A 45 6.17 13.39 -12.59
C ALA A 45 5.62 11.99 -12.23
N THR A 46 5.96 10.95 -13.00
CA THR A 46 5.57 9.56 -12.67
C THR A 46 6.44 9.01 -11.54
N VAL A 47 7.74 9.29 -11.56
CA VAL A 47 8.68 8.87 -10.50
C VAL A 47 8.28 9.50 -9.16
N GLU A 48 7.99 10.80 -9.14
CA GLU A 48 7.54 11.51 -7.93
C GLU A 48 6.25 10.90 -7.37
N LYS A 49 5.25 10.69 -8.23
CA LYS A 49 3.98 10.07 -7.82
C LYS A 49 4.17 8.64 -7.34
N SER A 50 5.10 7.90 -7.93
CA SER A 50 5.48 6.55 -7.51
C SER A 50 6.05 6.54 -6.08
N VAL A 51 6.94 7.48 -5.77
CA VAL A 51 7.49 7.65 -4.41
C VAL A 51 6.39 7.99 -3.40
N LEU A 52 5.52 8.95 -3.73
CA LEU A 52 4.40 9.34 -2.85
C LEU A 52 3.43 8.17 -2.62
N SER A 53 3.12 7.42 -3.68
CA SER A 53 2.23 6.27 -3.61
C SER A 53 2.84 5.14 -2.77
N LEU A 54 4.12 4.80 -2.96
CA LEU A 54 4.78 3.76 -2.16
C LEU A 54 4.87 4.15 -0.69
N ARG A 55 5.21 5.41 -0.38
CA ARG A 55 5.23 5.92 1.00
C ARG A 55 3.86 5.75 1.66
N HIS A 56 2.80 6.07 0.94
CA HIS A 56 1.45 5.87 1.41
C HIS A 56 1.12 4.38 1.65
N SER A 57 1.43 3.51 0.69
CA SER A 57 1.23 2.06 0.82
C SER A 57 1.95 1.48 2.03
N LEU A 58 3.20 1.89 2.29
CA LEU A 58 3.97 1.44 3.44
C LEU A 58 3.34 1.87 4.77
N ARG A 59 2.91 3.13 4.89
CA ARG A 59 2.22 3.64 6.09
C ARG A 59 0.92 2.89 6.34
N ARG A 60 0.10 2.71 5.30
CA ARG A 60 -1.17 1.99 5.40
C ARG A 60 -0.99 0.50 5.69
N ALA A 61 0.01 -0.16 5.09
CA ALA A 61 0.34 -1.54 5.41
C ALA A 61 0.70 -1.71 6.90
N ARG A 62 1.49 -0.78 7.45
CA ARG A 62 1.82 -0.75 8.89
C ARG A 62 0.57 -0.59 9.75
N GLU A 63 -0.32 0.32 9.37
CA GLU A 63 -1.58 0.59 10.08
C GLU A 63 -2.52 -0.63 10.02
N ILE A 64 -2.65 -1.32 8.88
CA ILE A 64 -3.43 -2.56 8.71
C ILE A 64 -2.75 -3.78 9.36
N GLY A 65 -1.49 -3.66 9.82
CA GLY A 65 -0.73 -4.76 10.43
C GLY A 65 -0.19 -5.79 9.44
N ALA A 66 -0.07 -5.42 8.16
CA ALA A 66 0.63 -6.23 7.17
C ALA A 66 2.14 -6.23 7.41
N LEU A 67 2.80 -7.30 6.97
CA LEU A 67 4.25 -7.51 7.17
C LEU A 67 5.11 -6.72 6.18
N GLY A 68 4.53 -6.28 5.06
CA GLY A 68 5.26 -5.52 4.05
C GLY A 68 4.40 -5.16 2.85
N VAL A 69 5.04 -4.45 1.91
CA VAL A 69 4.46 -4.07 0.62
C VAL A 69 5.24 -4.75 -0.49
N VAL A 70 4.53 -5.44 -1.37
CA VAL A 70 5.07 -5.99 -2.63
C VAL A 70 4.91 -4.93 -3.72
N VAL A 71 6.00 -4.63 -4.42
CA VAL A 71 6.04 -3.57 -5.44
C VAL A 71 6.81 -4.05 -6.66
N HIS A 72 6.30 -3.74 -7.85
CA HIS A 72 7.05 -3.86 -9.09
C HIS A 72 7.97 -2.64 -9.21
N THR A 73 9.23 -2.85 -9.53
CA THR A 73 10.23 -1.77 -9.60
C THR A 73 10.01 -0.82 -10.79
N GLY A 74 9.18 -1.21 -11.75
CA GLY A 74 8.97 -0.53 -13.03
C GLY A 74 8.98 -1.52 -14.16
#